data_AF-A0A1F3WUC8-F1
#
_entry.id   AF-A0A1F3WUC8-F1
#
_cell.length_a   1.000
_cell.length_b   1.000
_cell.length_c   1.000
_cell.angle_alpha   90.00
_cell.angle_beta   90.00
_cell.angle_gamma   90.00
#
_symmetry.space_group_name_H-M   'P 1'
#
loop_
_entity.id
_entity.type
_entity.pdbx_description
1 polymer ?
#
loop_
_entity_poly.entity_id
_entity_poly.type
_entity_poly.pdbx_seq_one_letter_code
_entity_poly.pdbx_strand_id
1 'polypeptide(L)'
;MPGSSKPTSNEDYTGLALRLFAPKSNQYIGHLLPISGHCQRRITVSGYDDWYVFHLQTSLGYANFRQDVVIVRPKITGASLQEDKIEIHLLLVPLSLMLLDGIEVRQLRYTGRVYSRPI
;
A
#
# COMPACT_ATOMS: atom_id res chain seq x y z
N MET A 1 -19.87 -7.39 -27.71
CA MET A 1 -18.83 -6.92 -26.76
C MET A 1 -18.16 -5.69 -27.35
N PRO A 2 -18.11 -4.57 -26.60
CA PRO A 2 -16.99 -3.66 -26.70
C PRO A 2 -16.37 -3.41 -25.31
N GLY A 3 -15.04 -3.38 -25.28
CA GLY A 3 -14.24 -3.32 -24.07
C GLY A 3 -14.43 -2.00 -23.33
N SER A 4 -14.73 -2.10 -22.04
CA SER A 4 -14.48 -1.02 -21.09
C SER A 4 -12.97 -0.89 -20.93
N SER A 5 -12.37 0.02 -21.69
CA SER A 5 -11.09 0.63 -21.37
C SER A 5 -11.17 1.13 -19.93
N LYS A 6 -10.57 0.36 -19.01
CA LYS A 6 -10.37 0.81 -17.63
C LYS A 6 -9.65 2.16 -17.70
N PRO A 7 -10.05 3.17 -16.91
CA PRO A 7 -9.24 4.35 -16.76
C PRO A 7 -7.89 3.91 -16.19
N THR A 8 -6.86 3.93 -17.02
CA THR A 8 -5.48 3.93 -16.58
C THR A 8 -5.27 5.27 -15.88
N SER A 9 -5.63 5.35 -14.60
CA SER A 9 -5.17 6.44 -13.74
C SER A 9 -3.65 6.34 -13.71
N ASN A 10 -3.01 7.14 -14.56
CA ASN A 10 -1.56 7.23 -14.69
C ASN A 10 -1.00 8.23 -13.68
N GLU A 11 -1.56 8.22 -12.47
CA GLU A 11 -1.15 9.13 -11.42
C GLU A 11 0.14 8.61 -10.80
N ASP A 12 1.22 9.35 -11.02
CA ASP A 12 2.48 9.11 -10.33
C ASP A 12 2.41 9.78 -8.96
N TYR A 13 2.33 8.98 -7.90
CA TYR A 13 2.33 9.47 -6.53
C TYR A 13 3.73 9.50 -5.92
N THR A 14 4.80 9.34 -6.70
CA THR A 14 6.17 9.38 -6.17
C THR A 14 6.42 10.66 -5.37
N GLY A 15 6.90 10.51 -4.13
CA GLY A 15 7.09 11.61 -3.18
C GLY A 15 5.87 11.94 -2.31
N LEU A 16 4.68 11.40 -2.60
CA LEU A 16 3.48 11.63 -1.80
C LEU A 16 3.67 11.11 -0.37
N ALA A 17 3.52 11.99 0.62
CA ALA A 17 3.53 11.62 2.02
C ALA A 17 2.12 11.24 2.49
N LEU A 18 1.98 10.06 3.07
CA LEU A 18 0.72 9.58 3.65
C LEU A 18 0.92 9.21 5.12
N ARG A 19 -0.10 9.47 5.91
CA ARG A 19 -0.30 8.85 7.22
C ARG A 19 -1.28 7.70 7.11
N LEU A 20 -0.85 6.54 7.61
CA LEU A 20 -1.58 5.28 7.60
C LEU A 20 -2.22 5.04 8.96
N PHE A 21 -3.44 4.51 8.96
CA PHE A 21 -4.25 4.28 10.15
C PHE A 21 -4.95 2.93 10.04
N ALA A 22 -5.15 2.25 11.17
CA ALA A 22 -6.01 1.09 11.23
C ALA A 22 -6.96 1.20 12.43
N PRO A 23 -8.15 0.60 12.35
CA PRO A 23 -9.00 0.49 13.52
C PRO A 23 -8.32 -0.38 14.58
N LYS A 24 -8.61 -0.12 15.86
CA LYS A 24 -8.07 -0.92 16.98
C LYS A 24 -8.45 -2.41 16.90
N SER A 25 -9.53 -2.73 16.20
CA SER A 25 -9.96 -4.11 15.91
C SER A 25 -9.10 -4.82 14.86
N ASN A 26 -8.15 -4.13 14.21
CA ASN A 26 -7.20 -4.75 13.31
C ASN A 26 -6.17 -5.57 14.12
N GLN A 27 -6.41 -6.88 14.18
CA GLN A 27 -5.59 -7.84 14.92
C GLN A 27 -4.14 -7.96 14.43
N TYR A 28 -3.82 -7.48 13.23
CA TYR A 28 -2.48 -7.64 12.65
C TYR A 28 -1.58 -6.46 13.00
N ILE A 29 -2.01 -5.25 12.62
CA ILE A 29 -1.17 -4.04 12.69
C ILE A 29 -1.85 -2.86 13.40
N GLY A 30 -3.05 -3.06 13.97
CA GLY A 30 -3.81 -1.99 14.63
C GLY A 30 -3.04 -1.32 15.77
N HIS A 31 -2.22 -2.08 16.49
CA HIS A 31 -1.38 -1.59 17.59
C HIS A 31 -0.07 -0.91 17.12
N LEU A 32 0.31 -1.08 15.85
CA LEU A 32 1.52 -0.50 15.26
C LEU A 32 1.23 0.82 14.53
N LEU A 33 -0.04 1.21 14.43
CA LEU A 33 -0.50 2.40 13.73
C LEU A 33 -1.02 3.45 14.73
N PRO A 34 -0.94 4.76 14.40
CA PRO A 34 -0.62 5.33 13.09
C PRO A 34 0.88 5.45 12.81
N ILE A 35 1.23 5.36 11.52
CA ILE A 35 2.59 5.65 11.02
C ILE A 35 2.50 6.52 9.78
N SER A 36 3.59 7.19 9.43
CA SER A 36 3.67 7.98 8.20
C SER A 36 4.77 7.43 7.29
N GLY A 37 4.64 7.67 5.99
CA GLY A 37 5.60 7.23 5.00
C GLY A 37 5.44 8.03 3.71
N HIS A 38 6.38 7.85 2.79
CA HIS A 38 6.34 8.47 1.48
C HIS A 38 6.34 7.42 0.38
N CYS A 39 5.60 7.69 -0.68
CA CYS A 39 5.63 6.87 -1.88
C CYS A 39 7.02 6.99 -2.53
N GLN A 40 7.68 5.87 -2.78
CA GLN A 40 8.95 5.85 -3.48
C GLN A 40 8.78 5.59 -4.96
N ARG A 41 7.87 4.68 -5.31
CA ARG A 41 7.63 4.29 -6.70
C ARG A 41 6.35 3.50 -6.85
N ARG A 42 5.87 3.47 -8.08
CA ARG A 42 4.83 2.56 -8.56
C ARG A 42 5.42 1.20 -8.90
N ILE A 43 4.65 0.13 -8.69
CA ILE A 43 5.00 -1.24 -9.04
C ILE A 43 3.80 -1.99 -9.62
N THR A 44 4.09 -3.07 -10.33
CA THR A 44 3.08 -4.02 -10.78
C THR A 44 3.03 -5.22 -9.85
N VAL A 45 1.84 -5.53 -9.33
CA VAL A 45 1.60 -6.75 -8.54
C VAL A 45 0.50 -7.58 -9.19
N SER A 46 0.83 -8.82 -9.55
CA SER A 46 -0.06 -9.76 -10.27
C SER A 46 -0.70 -9.16 -11.52
N GLY A 47 0.05 -8.37 -12.29
CA GLY A 47 -0.42 -7.71 -13.52
C GLY A 47 -1.32 -6.50 -13.29
N TYR A 48 -1.44 -6.02 -12.05
CA TYR A 48 -2.13 -4.76 -11.73
C TYR A 48 -1.09 -3.67 -11.49
N ASP A 49 -1.19 -2.58 -12.25
CA ASP A 49 -0.25 -1.46 -12.19
C ASP A 49 -0.70 -0.38 -11.21
N ASP A 50 -1.53 -0.68 -10.20
CA ASP A 50 -2.10 0.30 -9.27
C ASP A 50 -1.50 0.20 -7.86
N TRP A 51 -0.33 -0.41 -7.74
CA TRP A 51 0.36 -0.61 -6.47
C TRP A 51 1.53 0.35 -6.32
N TYR A 52 1.75 0.77 -5.08
CA TYR A 52 2.77 1.75 -4.74
C TYR A 52 3.58 1.27 -3.55
N VAL A 53 4.90 1.43 -3.65
CA VAL A 53 5.84 1.13 -2.58
C VAL A 53 5.97 2.37 -1.71
N PHE A 54 5.66 2.23 -0.43
CA PHE A 54 5.79 3.29 0.56
C PHE A 54 6.93 2.96 1.53
N HIS A 55 7.85 3.91 1.68
CA HIS A 55 8.86 3.86 2.71
C HIS A 55 8.35 4.56 3.95
N LEU A 56 8.34 3.83 5.06
CA LEU A 56 7.85 4.28 6.35
C LEU A 56 8.91 5.13 7.04
N GLN A 57 8.48 6.17 7.73
CA GLN A 57 9.35 6.98 8.58
C GLN A 57 9.68 6.26 9.90
N THR A 58 8.78 5.37 10.34
CA THR A 58 8.95 4.57 11.55
C THR A 58 8.79 3.09 11.19
N SER A 59 9.68 2.26 11.75
CA SER A 59 9.69 0.82 11.55
C SER A 59 8.38 0.18 12.00
N LEU A 60 7.67 -0.49 11.09
CA LEU A 60 6.55 -1.36 11.41
C LEU A 60 7.14 -2.64 12.01
N GLY A 61 7.32 -2.70 13.33
CA GLY A 61 8.00 -3.77 14.08
C GLY A 61 7.32 -5.15 14.02
N TYR A 62 7.05 -5.66 12.82
CA TYR A 62 6.32 -6.89 12.54
C TYR A 62 7.29 -7.95 12.02
N ALA A 63 7.51 -9.01 12.82
CA ALA A 63 8.57 -9.99 12.60
C ALA A 63 8.45 -10.73 11.26
N ASN A 64 9.60 -10.99 10.61
CA ASN A 64 9.76 -11.65 9.29
C ASN A 64 9.34 -10.84 8.06
N PHE A 65 8.93 -9.58 8.26
CA PHE A 65 8.61 -8.65 7.18
C PHE A 65 9.54 -7.45 7.21
N ARG A 66 9.70 -6.80 6.06
CA ARG A 66 10.31 -5.48 5.96
C ARG A 66 9.53 -4.53 6.84
N GLN A 67 10.25 -3.82 7.68
CA GLN A 67 9.66 -2.91 8.65
C GLN A 67 9.70 -1.46 8.14
N ASP A 68 10.56 -1.19 7.16
CA ASP A 68 10.78 0.09 6.51
C ASP A 68 9.87 0.32 5.30
N VAL A 69 9.27 -0.75 4.76
CA VAL A 69 8.54 -0.71 3.48
C VAL A 69 7.22 -1.46 3.54
N VAL A 70 6.18 -0.84 2.98
CA VAL A 70 4.88 -1.47 2.73
C VAL A 70 4.44 -1.22 1.30
N ILE A 71 3.58 -2.09 0.78
CA ILE A 71 2.94 -1.90 -0.52
C ILE A 71 1.48 -1.52 -0.27
N VAL A 72 1.02 -0.48 -0.94
CA VAL A 72 -0.36 0.00 -0.80
C VAL A 72 -1.03 0.20 -2.14
N ARG A 73 -2.37 0.12 -2.13
CA ARG A 73 -3.21 0.65 -3.20
C ARG A 73 -4.57 1.11 -2.66
N PRO A 74 -5.26 2.02 -3.34
CA PRO A 74 -6.66 2.31 -3.08
C PRO A 74 -7.50 1.03 -3.15
N LYS A 75 -8.40 0.82 -2.19
CA LYS A 75 -9.33 -0.32 -2.23
C LYS A 75 -10.46 -0.11 -3.24
N ILE A 76 -10.92 1.13 -3.35
CA ILE A 76 -11.96 1.53 -4.30
C ILE A 76 -11.27 1.90 -5.61
N THR A 77 -11.68 1.24 -6.69
CA THR A 77 -11.17 1.54 -8.04
C THR A 77 -11.48 3.00 -8.38
N GLY A 78 -10.44 3.75 -8.76
CA GLY A 78 -10.55 5.16 -9.14
C GLY A 78 -10.47 6.17 -8.00
N ALA A 79 -10.37 5.72 -6.74
CA ALA A 79 -10.03 6.61 -5.63
C ALA A 79 -8.55 7.00 -5.68
N SER A 80 -8.24 8.27 -5.45
CA SER A 80 -6.88 8.80 -5.43
C SER A 80 -6.25 8.66 -4.04
N LEU A 81 -4.96 8.31 -3.98
CA LEU A 81 -4.23 8.28 -2.71
C LEU A 81 -4.12 9.67 -2.04
N GLN A 82 -4.37 10.74 -2.79
CA GLN A 82 -4.41 12.12 -2.27
C GLN A 82 -5.74 12.47 -1.60
N GLU A 83 -6.74 11.60 -1.65
CA GLU A 83 -8.02 11.86 -0.98
C GLU A 83 -7.90 11.68 0.54
N ASP A 84 -8.71 12.45 1.26
CA ASP A 84 -8.71 12.39 2.71
C ASP A 84 -9.37 11.10 3.23
N LYS A 85 -8.61 10.31 4.00
CA LYS A 85 -9.12 9.17 4.79
C LYS A 85 -9.80 8.10 3.93
N ILE A 86 -9.16 7.68 2.85
CA ILE A 86 -9.62 6.55 2.03
C ILE A 86 -9.23 5.20 2.61
N GLU A 87 -10.00 4.16 2.31
CA GLU A 87 -9.61 2.77 2.64
C GLU A 87 -8.61 2.25 1.59
N ILE A 88 -7.53 1.66 2.06
CA ILE A 88 -6.46 1.09 1.23
C ILE A 88 -6.26 -0.39 1.52
N HIS A 89 -5.80 -1.11 0.52
CA HIS A 89 -5.14 -2.38 0.72
C HIS A 89 -3.70 -2.12 1.14
N LEU A 90 -3.29 -2.61 2.30
CA LEU A 90 -1.91 -2.57 2.76
C LEU A 90 -1.35 -3.99 2.86
N LEU A 91 -0.23 -4.19 2.20
CA LEU A 91 0.49 -5.45 2.10
C LEU A 91 1.87 -5.33 2.74
N LEU A 92 2.21 -6.32 3.58
CA LEU A 92 3.56 -6.46 4.12
C LEU A 92 4.43 -7.24 3.15
N VAL A 93 5.69 -6.79 3.04
CA VAL A 93 6.71 -7.38 2.17
C VAL A 93 7.59 -8.29 3.02
N PRO A 94 7.68 -9.60 2.76
CA PRO A 94 8.60 -10.48 3.47
C PRO A 94 10.06 -10.03 3.31
N LEU A 95 10.92 -10.27 4.32
CA LEU A 95 12.35 -9.94 4.23
C LEU A 95 13.08 -10.65 3.08
N SER A 96 12.63 -11.86 2.74
CA SER A 96 13.17 -12.67 1.64
C SER A 96 12.76 -12.19 0.25
N LEU A 97 11.77 -11.30 0.15
CA LEU A 97 11.23 -10.86 -1.13
C LEU A 97 11.97 -9.61 -1.61
N MET A 98 12.62 -9.73 -2.77
CA MET A 98 13.11 -8.56 -3.48
C MET A 98 11.94 -7.91 -4.22
N LEU A 99 11.77 -6.60 -4.00
CA LEU A 99 10.77 -5.81 -4.70
C LEU A 99 11.22 -5.54 -6.14
N LEU A 100 11.15 -6.55 -7.00
CA LEU A 100 11.34 -6.41 -8.44
C LEU A 100 9.99 -6.16 -9.14
N ASP A 101 9.99 -5.86 -10.43
CA ASP A 101 8.74 -5.78 -11.19
C ASP A 101 8.13 -7.19 -11.37
N GLY A 102 6.80 -7.29 -11.25
CA GLY A 102 6.08 -8.57 -11.43
C GLY A 102 5.90 -9.39 -10.16
N ILE A 103 5.68 -8.76 -9.01
CA ILE A 103 5.45 -9.46 -7.72
C ILE A 103 4.09 -10.16 -7.73
N GLU A 104 3.98 -11.35 -7.16
CA GLU A 104 2.67 -11.98 -6.95
C GLU A 104 2.07 -11.59 -5.60
N VAL A 105 0.78 -11.20 -5.58
CA VAL A 105 0.05 -10.85 -4.34
C VAL A 105 0.14 -11.96 -3.28
N ARG A 106 0.19 -13.23 -3.69
CA ARG A 106 0.27 -14.40 -2.79
C ARG A 106 1.54 -14.44 -1.94
N GLN A 107 2.59 -13.77 -2.38
CA GLN A 107 3.86 -13.66 -1.65
C GLN A 107 3.80 -12.56 -0.58
N LEU A 108 2.80 -11.69 -0.64
CA LEU A 108 2.60 -10.57 0.26
C LEU A 108 1.55 -10.90 1.31
N ARG A 109 1.61 -10.23 2.47
CA ARG A 109 0.65 -10.47 3.56
C ARG A 109 -0.33 -9.33 3.71
N TYR A 110 -1.62 -9.66 3.62
CA TYR A 110 -2.70 -8.72 3.86
C TYR A 110 -2.82 -8.35 5.34
N THR A 111 -2.99 -7.07 5.63
CA THR A 111 -3.00 -6.55 7.01
C THR A 111 -4.38 -6.19 7.53
N GLY A 112 -5.45 -6.46 6.78
CA GLY A 112 -6.82 -6.13 7.18
C GLY A 112 -7.26 -4.75 6.66
N ARG A 113 -8.16 -4.08 7.39
CA ARG A 113 -8.62 -2.73 7.02
C ARG A 113 -7.59 -1.71 7.46
N VAL A 114 -7.17 -0.87 6.52
CA VAL A 114 -6.24 0.23 6.71
C VAL A 114 -6.77 1.44 5.94
N TYR A 115 -6.51 2.62 6.45
CA TYR A 115 -6.89 3.89 5.86
C TYR A 115 -5.65 4.76 5.66
N SER A 116 -5.67 5.64 4.68
CA SER A 116 -4.62 6.63 4.44
C SER A 116 -5.18 8.05 4.36
N ARG A 117 -4.38 9.03 4.79
CA ARG A 117 -4.63 10.47 4.61
C ARG A 117 -3.32 11.14 4.20
N PRO A 118 -3.32 12.07 3.22
CA PRO A 118 -2.14 12.87 2.87
C PRO A 118 -1.74 13.81 4.02
N ILE A 119 -0.44 14.10 4.12
CA ILE A 119 0.14 14.99 5.14
C ILE A 119 1.10 16.01 4.53
#